data_AF-A0A0E3QWR4-F1
#
_entry.id   AF-A0A0E3QWR4-F1
#
_cell.length_a   1.000
_cell.length_b   1.000
_cell.length_c   1.000
_cell.angle_alpha   90.00
_cell.angle_beta   90.00
_cell.angle_gamma   90.00
#
_symmetry.space_group_name_H-M   'P 1'
#
loop_
_entity.id
_entity.type
_entity.pdbx_description
1 polymer ?
#
loop_
_entity_poly.entity_id
_entity_poly.type
_entity_poly.pdbx_seq_one_letter_code
_entity_poly.pdbx_strand_id
1 'polypeptide(L)'
;MDQFFSSLLKKSIIPLENPPKWAKLFPYAFMLFLILISAVFLIPIFCAYICPLRIIYDPPAVTTTFQWITALIFVTGGLIFLVIGPLLTKKRLFCSFICPLMPANTLIGVINPFKVKINIDLCKKCGLCVKSCELFAITKESLAKGKTIIECAECGKCMDKCPAGAIDYKLMFTDQNIRFFYSAGNYL
;
A
#
# COMPACT_ATOMS: atom_id res chain seq x y z
N MET A 1 -11.07 5.05 3.60
CA MET A 1 -10.98 6.16 4.59
C MET A 1 -9.58 6.78 4.63
N ASP A 2 -8.55 5.95 4.59
CA ASP A 2 -7.13 6.26 4.39
C ASP A 2 -6.81 7.21 3.21
N GLN A 3 -7.58 7.21 2.12
CA GLN A 3 -7.45 8.22 1.05
C GLN A 3 -8.06 9.59 1.39
N PHE A 4 -9.05 9.63 2.28
CA PHE A 4 -9.69 10.85 2.76
C PHE A 4 -8.78 11.57 3.77
N PHE A 5 -8.16 10.81 4.69
CA PHE A 5 -7.16 11.37 5.62
C PHE A 5 -5.86 11.79 4.93
N SER A 6 -5.46 11.14 3.83
CA SER A 6 -4.25 11.54 3.08
C SER A 6 -4.46 12.78 2.19
N SER A 7 -5.71 13.14 1.86
CA SER A 7 -6.04 14.38 1.15
C SER A 7 -6.11 15.61 2.07
N LEU A 8 -6.37 15.40 3.37
CA LEU A 8 -6.55 16.46 4.38
C LEU A 8 -5.30 17.31 4.67
N LEU A 9 -4.09 16.74 4.56
CA LEU A 9 -2.85 17.51 4.77
C LEU A 9 -2.24 17.97 3.44
N LYS A 10 -1.76 19.21 3.38
CA LYS A 10 -1.19 19.80 2.14
C LYS A 10 0.27 19.36 1.87
N LYS A 11 0.99 18.85 2.88
CA LYS A 11 2.44 18.51 2.80
C LYS A 11 2.76 17.27 3.65
N SER A 12 3.64 16.39 3.16
CA SER A 12 4.19 15.25 3.94
C SER A 12 5.40 15.72 4.76
N ILE A 13 5.49 15.32 6.02
CA ILE A 13 6.56 15.74 6.95
C ILE A 13 7.84 14.91 6.72
N ILE A 14 7.71 13.66 6.24
CA ILE A 14 8.84 12.75 5.99
C ILE A 14 8.71 12.16 4.56
N PRO A 15 9.48 12.65 3.58
CA PRO A 15 9.49 12.07 2.24
C PRO A 15 10.29 10.75 2.26
N LEU A 16 9.61 9.63 2.53
CA LEU A 16 10.17 8.30 2.25
C LEU A 16 10.16 8.07 0.73
N GLU A 17 11.22 8.52 0.08
CA GLU A 17 11.47 8.38 -1.37
C GLU A 17 12.17 7.05 -1.69
N ASN A 18 12.93 6.50 -0.74
CA ASN A 18 13.68 5.27 -0.90
C ASN A 18 13.77 4.49 0.42
N PRO A 19 12.82 3.60 0.74
CA PRO A 19 12.94 2.77 1.93
C PRO A 19 14.12 1.80 1.76
N PRO A 20 14.93 1.60 2.81
CA PRO A 20 16.06 0.68 2.74
C PRO A 20 15.58 -0.77 2.55
N LYS A 21 16.41 -1.65 1.98
CA LYS A 21 16.03 -3.03 1.60
C LYS A 21 15.43 -3.83 2.77
N TRP A 22 15.93 -3.63 3.99
CA TRP A 22 15.42 -4.29 5.21
C TRP A 22 13.98 -3.88 5.54
N ALA A 23 13.61 -2.63 5.29
CA ALA A 23 12.24 -2.15 5.50
C ALA A 23 11.24 -2.84 4.55
N LYS A 24 11.66 -3.14 3.31
CA LYS A 24 10.83 -3.90 2.35
C LYS A 24 10.68 -5.38 2.71
N LEU A 25 11.67 -5.95 3.39
CA LEU A 25 11.63 -7.36 3.82
C LEU A 25 10.77 -7.58 5.08
N PHE A 26 10.66 -6.55 5.92
CA PHE A 26 9.87 -6.58 7.15
C PHE A 26 8.44 -7.13 6.99
N PRO A 27 7.60 -6.67 6.03
CA PRO A 27 6.25 -7.22 5.86
C PRO A 27 6.22 -8.71 5.49
N TYR A 28 7.22 -9.21 4.74
CA TYR A 28 7.31 -10.63 4.41
C TYR A 28 7.70 -11.48 5.63
N ALA A 29 8.67 -11.01 6.41
CA ALA A 29 9.06 -11.67 7.66
C ALA A 29 7.89 -11.70 8.66
N PHE A 30 7.14 -10.61 8.75
CA PHE A 30 5.98 -10.50 9.62
C PHE A 30 4.82 -11.40 9.15
N MET A 31 4.58 -11.51 7.85
CA MET A 31 3.60 -12.45 7.30
C MET A 31 3.96 -13.91 7.64
N LEU A 32 5.22 -14.30 7.49
CA LEU A 32 5.68 -15.66 7.80
C LEU A 32 5.54 -15.95 9.30
N PHE A 33 5.90 -14.99 10.15
CA PHE A 33 5.69 -15.07 11.60
C PHE A 33 4.21 -15.24 11.96
N LEU A 34 3.32 -14.49 11.31
CA LEU A 34 1.88 -14.59 11.52
C LEU A 34 1.29 -15.93 11.08
N ILE A 35 1.75 -16.49 9.96
CA ILE A 35 1.31 -17.80 9.50
C ILE A 35 1.71 -18.88 10.51
N LEU A 36 2.94 -18.82 11.04
CA LEU A 36 3.41 -19.75 12.06
C LEU A 36 2.57 -19.67 13.34
N ILE A 37 2.30 -18.47 13.83
CA ILE A 37 1.48 -18.28 15.03
C ILE A 37 0.03 -18.68 14.77
N SER A 38 -0.55 -18.30 13.64
CA SER A 38 -1.92 -18.70 13.27
C SER A 38 -2.06 -20.22 13.18
N ALA A 39 -1.03 -20.93 12.71
CA ALA A 39 -1.02 -22.39 12.66
C ALA A 39 -0.99 -23.02 14.06
N VAL A 40 -0.37 -22.36 15.04
CA VAL A 40 -0.32 -22.82 16.44
C VAL A 40 -1.65 -22.56 17.16
N PHE A 41 -2.25 -21.39 16.97
CA PHE A 41 -3.42 -20.95 17.74
C PHE A 41 -4.77 -21.21 17.05
N LEU A 42 -4.80 -21.69 15.79
CA LEU A 42 -6.01 -21.93 14.98
C LEU A 42 -6.99 -20.74 14.87
N ILE A 43 -6.58 -19.52 15.23
CA ILE A 43 -7.40 -18.31 15.26
C ILE A 43 -6.70 -17.22 14.43
N PRO A 44 -7.43 -16.41 13.63
CA PRO A 44 -6.86 -15.30 12.88
C PRO A 44 -6.47 -14.14 13.82
N ILE A 45 -5.31 -14.26 14.48
CA ILE A 45 -4.75 -13.28 15.43
C ILE A 45 -4.60 -11.91 14.78
N PHE A 46 -4.36 -11.86 13.46
CA PHE A 46 -4.23 -10.59 12.75
C PHE A 46 -5.51 -9.77 12.73
N CYS A 47 -6.62 -10.43 12.37
CA CYS A 47 -7.94 -9.82 12.40
C CYS A 47 -8.29 -9.45 13.84
N ALA A 48 -7.92 -10.31 14.80
CA ALA A 48 -8.31 -10.12 16.19
C ALA A 48 -7.55 -9.01 16.92
N TYR A 49 -6.23 -8.86 16.69
CA TYR A 49 -5.32 -8.07 17.51
C TYR A 49 -4.53 -6.99 16.78
N ILE A 50 -4.59 -6.91 15.46
CA ILE A 50 -3.84 -5.89 14.72
C ILE A 50 -4.74 -5.07 13.81
N CYS A 51 -5.81 -5.66 13.24
CA CYS A 51 -6.63 -4.99 12.25
C CYS A 51 -7.56 -3.89 12.83
N PRO A 52 -7.31 -2.59 12.55
CA PRO A 52 -8.18 -1.51 13.01
C PRO A 52 -9.56 -1.51 12.32
N LEU A 53 -9.69 -2.16 11.16
CA LEU A 53 -10.95 -2.33 10.45
C LEU A 53 -11.92 -3.26 11.21
N ARG A 54 -11.44 -4.07 12.17
CA ARG A 54 -12.29 -4.91 13.01
C ARG A 54 -13.34 -4.10 13.77
N ILE A 55 -13.01 -2.89 14.20
CA ILE A 55 -13.94 -1.98 14.91
C ILE A 55 -15.18 -1.67 14.05
N ILE A 56 -15.03 -1.66 12.72
CA ILE A 56 -16.09 -1.33 11.77
C ILE A 56 -16.88 -2.59 11.37
N TYR A 57 -16.19 -3.71 11.14
CA TYR A 57 -16.81 -4.93 10.61
C TYR A 57 -17.37 -5.87 11.70
N ASP A 58 -16.78 -5.90 12.89
CA ASP A 58 -17.21 -6.73 14.03
C ASP A 58 -17.10 -5.91 15.32
N PRO A 59 -18.10 -5.06 15.65
CA PRO A 59 -18.10 -4.36 16.92
C PRO A 59 -18.08 -5.39 18.06
N PRO A 60 -17.13 -5.28 19.02
CA PRO A 60 -17.02 -6.25 20.08
C PRO A 60 -18.32 -6.27 20.89
N ALA A 61 -18.98 -7.42 20.95
CA ALA A 61 -20.10 -7.65 21.86
C ALA A 61 -19.55 -7.63 23.29
N VAL A 62 -19.83 -6.53 23.99
CA VAL A 62 -19.28 -6.21 25.30
C VAL A 62 -20.22 -6.70 26.40
N THR A 63 -20.05 -7.95 26.80
CA THR A 63 -20.86 -8.56 27.87
C THR A 63 -20.11 -8.63 29.20
N THR A 64 -18.77 -8.52 29.21
CA THR A 64 -17.92 -8.69 30.42
C THR A 64 -16.94 -7.52 30.62
N THR A 65 -16.67 -7.12 31.88
CA THR A 65 -15.79 -5.99 32.26
C THR A 65 -14.36 -6.09 31.71
N PHE A 66 -13.83 -7.31 31.61
CA PHE A 66 -12.49 -7.57 31.06
C PHE A 66 -12.41 -7.35 29.53
N GLN A 67 -13.53 -7.54 28.82
CA GLN A 67 -13.64 -7.29 27.38
C GLN A 67 -13.76 -5.81 27.07
N TRP A 68 -14.32 -5.01 27.99
CA TRP A 68 -14.40 -3.55 27.84
C TRP A 68 -13.02 -2.87 27.84
N ILE A 69 -12.13 -3.26 28.76
CA ILE A 69 -10.79 -2.67 28.87
C ILE A 69 -9.96 -3.00 27.62
N THR A 70 -10.02 -4.26 27.18
CA THR A 70 -9.33 -4.69 25.96
C THR A 70 -9.91 -4.00 24.72
N ALA A 71 -11.23 -3.87 24.61
CA ALA A 71 -11.88 -3.11 23.53
C ALA A 71 -11.50 -1.63 23.55
N LEU A 72 -11.43 -0.99 24.71
CA LEU A 72 -11.06 0.42 24.84
C LEU A 72 -9.62 0.67 24.35
N ILE A 73 -8.66 -0.13 24.81
CA ILE A 73 -7.24 -0.02 24.41
C ILE A 73 -7.08 -0.30 22.90
N PHE A 74 -7.82 -1.29 22.38
CA PHE A 74 -7.83 -1.60 20.96
C PHE A 74 -8.43 -0.49 20.10
N VAL A 75 -9.54 0.10 20.56
CA VAL A 75 -10.22 1.19 19.85
C VAL A 75 -9.39 2.46 19.91
N THR A 76 -8.91 2.87 21.09
CA THR A 76 -8.09 4.08 21.22
C THR A 76 -6.75 3.92 20.52
N GLY A 77 -6.05 2.81 20.74
CA GLY A 77 -4.75 2.53 20.11
C GLY A 77 -4.86 2.34 18.60
N GLY A 78 -5.85 1.58 18.14
CA GLY A 78 -6.12 1.34 16.72
C GLY A 78 -6.54 2.61 15.98
N LEU A 79 -7.39 3.45 16.60
CA LEU A 79 -7.82 4.73 16.02
C LEU A 79 -6.67 5.75 15.98
N ILE A 80 -5.87 5.84 17.06
CA ILE A 80 -4.66 6.67 17.10
C ILE A 80 -3.70 6.22 15.99
N PHE A 81 -3.42 4.93 15.86
CA PHE A 81 -2.48 4.42 14.84
C PHE A 81 -3.02 4.57 13.40
N LEU A 82 -4.32 4.35 13.20
CA LEU A 82 -5.00 4.53 11.91
C LEU A 82 -5.08 5.99 11.49
N VAL A 83 -5.17 6.93 12.43
CA VAL A 83 -5.21 8.36 12.13
C VAL A 83 -3.79 8.90 11.98
N ILE A 84 -2.89 8.68 12.95
CA ILE A 84 -1.54 9.26 12.98
C ILE A 84 -0.62 8.69 11.89
N GLY A 85 -0.67 7.38 11.62
CA GLY A 85 0.21 6.74 10.63
C GLY A 85 0.06 7.32 9.21
N PRO A 86 -1.17 7.36 8.65
CA PRO A 86 -1.44 8.01 7.37
C PRO A 86 -1.25 9.53 7.41
N LEU A 87 -1.50 10.18 8.55
CA LEU A 87 -1.42 11.64 8.69
C LEU A 87 0.04 12.14 8.61
N LEU A 88 1.02 11.43 9.19
CA LEU A 88 2.42 11.87 9.14
C LEU A 88 3.12 11.61 7.80
N THR A 89 2.82 10.50 7.14
CA THR A 89 3.62 10.05 5.99
C THR A 89 2.86 10.10 4.66
N LYS A 90 1.54 10.39 4.68
CA LYS A 90 0.62 10.30 3.52
C LYS A 90 0.58 8.94 2.81
N LYS A 91 1.35 7.97 3.28
CA LYS A 91 1.45 6.63 2.72
C LYS A 91 0.74 5.68 3.66
N ARG A 92 0.15 4.62 3.09
CA ARG A 92 -0.53 3.57 3.84
C ARG A 92 0.50 2.69 4.55
N LEU A 93 1.23 3.23 5.53
CA LEU A 93 2.32 2.54 6.21
C LEU A 93 1.82 1.29 6.93
N PHE A 94 0.67 1.39 7.60
CA PHE A 94 0.06 0.24 8.23
C PHE A 94 -0.27 -0.86 7.22
N CYS A 95 -0.89 -0.51 6.09
CA CYS A 95 -1.17 -1.48 5.03
C CYS A 95 0.11 -2.02 4.37
N SER A 96 1.14 -1.20 4.20
CA SER A 96 2.36 -1.55 3.47
C SER A 96 3.37 -2.35 4.31
N PHE A 97 3.42 -2.13 5.62
CA PHE A 97 4.43 -2.74 6.50
C PHE A 97 3.87 -3.77 7.47
N ILE A 98 2.63 -3.56 7.94
CA ILE A 98 2.04 -4.38 9.00
C ILE A 98 0.97 -5.31 8.41
N CYS A 99 0.17 -4.88 7.43
CA CYS A 99 -0.91 -5.71 6.92
C CYS A 99 -0.38 -6.87 6.03
N PRO A 100 -0.74 -8.14 6.32
CA PRO A 100 -0.36 -9.30 5.53
C PRO A 100 -1.04 -9.32 4.16
N LEU A 101 -2.08 -8.49 3.97
CA LEU A 101 -2.75 -8.34 2.69
C LEU A 101 -1.82 -7.76 1.61
N MET A 102 -0.77 -7.03 1.99
CA MET A 102 0.15 -6.41 1.06
C MET A 102 1.07 -7.42 0.35
N PRO A 103 1.80 -8.32 1.06
CA PRO A 103 2.49 -9.44 0.41
C PRO A 103 1.55 -10.33 -0.42
N ALA A 104 0.32 -10.55 0.05
CA ALA A 104 -0.69 -11.31 -0.70
C ALA A 104 -1.08 -10.62 -2.01
N ASN A 105 -1.26 -9.30 -1.99
CA ASN A 105 -1.58 -8.53 -3.19
C ASN A 105 -0.40 -8.47 -4.17
N THR A 106 0.84 -8.50 -3.67
CA THR A 106 2.03 -8.67 -4.50
C THR A 106 2.03 -10.02 -5.24
N LEU A 107 1.67 -11.11 -4.57
CA LEU A 107 1.55 -12.44 -5.19
C LEU A 107 0.50 -12.47 -6.30
N ILE A 108 -0.67 -11.87 -6.05
CA ILE A 108 -1.73 -11.73 -7.06
C ILE A 108 -1.25 -10.84 -8.21
N GLY A 109 -0.53 -9.76 -7.89
CA GLY A 109 0.11 -8.89 -8.88
C GLY A 109 1.08 -9.64 -9.79
N VAL A 110 1.87 -10.59 -9.29
CA VAL A 110 2.77 -11.42 -10.12
C VAL A 110 2.00 -12.20 -11.20
N ILE A 111 0.79 -12.68 -10.87
CA ILE A 111 -0.07 -13.43 -11.80
C ILE A 111 -0.73 -12.47 -12.81
N ASN A 112 -0.92 -11.20 -12.46
CA ASN A 112 -1.56 -10.22 -13.32
C ASN A 112 -0.72 -9.92 -14.58
N PRO A 113 -1.25 -10.11 -15.80
CA PRO A 113 -0.52 -9.85 -17.04
C PRO A 113 -0.27 -8.36 -17.32
N PHE A 114 -0.96 -7.44 -16.62
CA PHE A 114 -0.80 -6.00 -16.78
C PHE A 114 0.35 -5.49 -15.92
N LYS A 115 1.45 -5.03 -16.52
CA LYS A 115 2.61 -4.49 -15.80
C LYS A 115 2.81 -3.02 -16.08
N VAL A 116 3.11 -2.23 -15.05
CA VAL A 116 3.54 -0.84 -15.22
C VAL A 116 4.96 -0.82 -15.76
N LYS A 117 5.17 -0.26 -16.95
CA LYS A 117 6.50 -0.01 -17.53
C LYS A 117 6.73 1.48 -17.71
N ILE A 118 8.00 1.86 -17.64
CA ILE A 118 8.45 3.24 -17.79
C ILE A 118 9.30 3.31 -19.06
N ASN A 119 8.86 4.13 -20.01
CA ASN A 119 9.63 4.44 -21.19
C ASN A 119 10.75 5.41 -20.81
N ILE A 120 12.00 4.94 -20.89
CA ILE A 120 13.18 5.71 -20.48
C ILE A 120 13.44 6.88 -21.42
N ASP A 121 13.09 6.74 -22.70
CA ASP A 121 13.32 7.76 -23.74
C ASP A 121 12.44 8.99 -23.52
N LEU A 122 11.20 8.77 -23.06
CA LEU A 122 10.26 9.84 -22.71
C LEU A 122 10.48 10.37 -21.28
N CYS A 123 11.21 9.65 -20.43
CA CYS A 123 11.33 9.96 -19.01
C CYS A 123 12.31 11.12 -18.75
N LYS A 124 11.76 12.27 -18.31
CA LYS A 124 12.57 13.43 -17.88
C LYS A 124 13.21 13.31 -16.49
N LYS A 125 13.17 12.13 -15.85
CA LYS A 125 13.71 11.85 -14.50
C LYS A 125 13.26 12.85 -13.41
N CYS A 126 12.04 13.38 -13.51
CA CYS A 126 11.50 14.40 -12.59
C CYS A 126 11.20 13.89 -11.15
N GLY A 127 11.09 12.57 -10.95
CA GLY A 127 10.86 11.96 -9.63
C GLY A 127 9.43 12.08 -9.07
N LEU A 128 8.49 12.71 -9.79
CA LEU A 128 7.11 12.87 -9.32
C LEU A 128 6.38 11.54 -9.10
N CYS A 129 6.66 10.54 -9.93
CA CYS A 129 6.12 9.18 -9.81
C CYS A 129 6.62 8.44 -8.55
N VAL A 130 7.84 8.74 -8.08
CA VAL A 130 8.41 8.17 -6.85
C VAL A 130 7.70 8.75 -5.63
N LYS A 131 7.42 10.07 -5.65
CA LYS A 131 6.66 10.75 -4.61
C LYS A 131 5.20 10.29 -4.52
N SER A 132 4.54 10.08 -5.67
CA SER A 132 3.14 9.66 -5.70
C SER A 132 2.94 8.18 -5.34
N CYS A 133 4.00 7.36 -5.38
CA CYS A 133 3.89 5.94 -5.10
C CYS A 133 3.71 5.67 -3.60
N GLU A 134 2.48 5.34 -3.20
CA GLU A 134 2.10 5.02 -1.81
C GLU A 134 2.69 3.70 -1.30
N LEU A 135 3.13 2.83 -2.21
CA LEU A 135 3.65 1.48 -1.93
C LEU A 135 5.16 1.36 -2.12
N PHE A 136 5.84 2.48 -2.42
CA PHE A 136 7.28 2.50 -2.69
C PHE A 136 7.74 1.56 -3.82
N ALA A 137 6.83 1.26 -4.75
CA ALA A 137 7.05 0.38 -5.89
C ALA A 137 7.92 1.02 -7.00
N ILE A 138 8.05 2.34 -6.98
CA ILE A 138 8.94 3.09 -7.87
C ILE A 138 9.98 3.77 -6.99
N THR A 139 11.24 3.36 -7.10
CA THR A 139 12.39 4.04 -6.50
C THR A 139 13.24 4.67 -7.59
N LYS A 140 14.18 5.56 -7.22
CA LYS A 140 15.12 6.17 -8.18
C LYS A 140 15.91 5.12 -8.98
N GLU A 141 16.28 4.01 -8.35
CA GLU A 141 16.94 2.88 -9.01
C GLU A 141 16.01 2.16 -10.00
N SER A 142 14.76 1.91 -9.59
CA SER A 142 13.74 1.29 -10.44
C SER A 142 13.40 2.15 -11.66
N LEU A 143 13.36 3.47 -11.45
CA LEU A 143 13.14 4.47 -12.49
C LEU A 143 14.24 4.42 -13.56
N ALA A 144 15.50 4.26 -13.15
CA ALA A 144 16.63 4.10 -14.08
C ALA A 144 16.56 2.78 -14.87
N LYS A 145 15.94 1.73 -14.31
CA LYS A 145 15.76 0.42 -14.95
C LYS A 145 14.51 0.32 -15.84
N GLY A 146 13.67 1.36 -15.87
CA GLY A 146 12.45 1.39 -16.70
C GLY A 146 11.34 0.43 -16.25
N LYS A 147 11.43 -0.14 -15.04
CA LYS A 147 10.50 -1.16 -14.52
C LYS A 147 10.15 -0.86 -13.06
N THR A 148 8.96 -1.24 -12.63
CA THR A 148 8.58 -1.22 -11.21
C THR A 148 9.08 -2.47 -10.50
N ILE A 149 9.17 -2.43 -9.16
CA ILE A 149 9.37 -3.63 -8.35
C ILE A 149 8.07 -4.46 -8.28
N ILE A 150 8.15 -5.65 -7.70
CA ILE A 150 7.06 -6.65 -7.68
C ILE A 150 5.90 -6.17 -6.81
N GLU A 151 6.20 -5.39 -5.77
CA GLU A 151 5.27 -4.80 -4.80
C GLU A 151 4.37 -3.68 -5.39
N CYS A 152 4.32 -3.55 -6.71
CA CYS A 152 3.45 -2.61 -7.41
C CYS A 152 2.02 -3.15 -7.41
N ALA A 153 1.09 -2.46 -6.73
CA ALA A 153 -0.33 -2.79 -6.81
C ALA A 153 -1.04 -2.25 -8.07
N GLU A 154 -0.29 -1.82 -9.10
CA GLU A 154 -0.83 -1.43 -10.41
C GLU A 154 -2.02 -0.44 -10.30
N CYS A 155 -1.89 0.55 -9.40
CA CYS A 155 -2.96 1.50 -9.07
C CYS A 155 -3.09 2.70 -10.02
N GLY A 156 -2.21 2.83 -11.02
CA GLY A 156 -2.25 3.89 -12.03
C GLY A 156 -1.84 5.31 -11.61
N LYS A 157 -1.80 5.63 -10.30
CA LYS A 157 -1.46 6.97 -9.77
C LYS A 157 -0.15 7.58 -10.28
N CYS A 158 0.81 6.74 -10.67
CA CYS A 158 2.09 7.19 -11.23
C CYS A 158 1.95 7.74 -12.65
N MET A 159 1.00 7.24 -13.44
CA MET A 159 0.71 7.72 -14.80
C MET A 159 0.03 9.09 -14.75
N ASP A 160 -0.96 9.27 -13.87
CA ASP A 160 -1.70 10.54 -13.72
C ASP A 160 -0.81 11.72 -13.33
N LYS A 161 0.28 11.43 -12.60
CA LYS A 161 1.24 12.45 -12.12
C LYS A 161 2.45 12.63 -13.03
N CYS A 162 2.60 11.86 -14.10
CA CYS A 162 3.75 11.94 -14.99
C CYS A 162 3.52 13.03 -16.07
N PRO A 163 4.19 14.19 -16.01
CA PRO A 163 3.98 15.27 -16.99
C PRO A 163 4.50 14.92 -18.39
N ALA A 164 5.42 13.95 -18.48
CA ALA A 164 5.98 13.48 -19.74
C ALA A 164 5.18 12.32 -20.36
N GLY A 165 4.15 11.80 -19.66
CA GLY A 165 3.38 10.65 -20.13
C GLY A 165 4.20 9.37 -20.34
N ALA A 166 5.36 9.26 -19.68
CA ALA A 166 6.35 8.20 -19.93
C ALA A 166 6.05 6.86 -19.24
N ILE A 167 4.91 6.73 -18.55
CA ILE A 167 4.55 5.52 -17.77
C ILE A 167 3.26 4.96 -18.35
N ASP A 168 3.26 3.67 -18.66
CA ASP A 168 2.14 2.96 -19.29
C ASP A 168 1.97 1.53 -18.77
N TYR A 169 0.74 1.01 -18.89
CA TYR A 169 0.50 -0.43 -18.74
C TYR A 169 0.90 -1.16 -20.00
N LYS A 170 1.71 -2.19 -19.82
CA LYS A 170 2.12 -3.11 -20.87
C LYS A 170 1.74 -4.53 -20.48
N LEU A 171 1.17 -5.26 -21.42
CA LEU A 171 0.92 -6.69 -21.22
C LEU A 171 2.25 -7.45 -21.25
N MET A 172 2.33 -8.51 -20.44
CA MET A 172 3.50 -9.39 -20.45
C MET A 172 3.63 -10.18 -21.76
N PHE A 173 2.51 -10.47 -22.42
CA PHE A 173 2.43 -11.31 -23.63
C PHE A 173 2.31 -10.54 -24.95
N THR A 174 2.21 -9.22 -24.93
CA THR A 174 2.17 -8.41 -26.15
C THR A 174 2.84 -7.06 -25.93
N ASP A 175 3.47 -6.52 -26.98
CA ASP A 175 4.12 -5.21 -26.92
C ASP A 175 3.14 -4.04 -26.98
N GLN A 176 1.83 -4.30 -27.04
CA GLN A 176 0.82 -3.25 -27.06
C GLN A 176 0.72 -2.51 -25.71
N ASN A 177 0.79 -1.19 -25.80
CA ASN A 177 0.49 -0.30 -24.70
C ASN A 177 -1.02 -0.23 -24.52
N ILE A 178 -1.49 -0.59 -23.34
CA ILE A 178 -2.90 -0.60 -23.01
C ILE A 178 -3.19 0.63 -22.16
N ARG A 179 -3.42 1.76 -22.81
CA ARG A 179 -4.17 2.86 -22.21
C ARG A 179 -5.65 2.65 -22.46
N PHE A 180 -6.25 1.67 -21.79
CA PHE A 180 -7.71 1.66 -21.69
C PHE A 180 -8.12 2.87 -20.86
N PHE A 181 -8.98 3.71 -21.44
CA PHE A 181 -9.73 4.79 -20.80
C PHE A 181 -10.22 4.42 -19.39
N TYR A 182 -9.42 4.71 -18.35
CA TYR A 182 -9.85 4.65 -16.95
C TYR A 182 -9.65 6.00 -16.24
N SER A 183 -9.60 7.09 -17.00
CA SER A 183 -9.58 8.47 -16.51
C SER A 183 -10.77 9.26 -17.08
N ALA A 184 -11.97 8.67 -17.01
CA ALA A 184 -13.23 9.33 -17.32
C ALA A 184 -14.32 8.90 -16.32
N GLY A 185 -14.03 8.95 -15.03
CA GLY A 185 -14.99 8.51 -14.01
C GLY A 185 -14.70 8.96 -12.58
N ASN A 186 -14.15 10.16 -12.36
CA ASN A 186 -14.14 10.79 -11.02
C ASN A 186 -13.94 12.32 -11.07
N TYR A 187 -14.71 13.00 -11.95
CA TYR A 187 -15.03 14.42 -11.82
C TYR A 187 -16.44 14.70 -12.39
N LEU A 188 -17.45 14.11 -11.75
CA LEU A 188 -18.82 14.64 -11.67
C LEU A 188 -19.29 14.41 -10.22
#